data_AF-A0A1W9VJK6-F1
#
_entry.id   AF-A0A1W9VJK6-F1
#
_cell.length_a   1.000
_cell.length_b   1.000
_cell.length_c   1.000
_cell.angle_alpha   90.00
_cell.angle_beta   90.00
_cell.angle_gamma   90.00
#
_symmetry.space_group_name_H-M   'P 1'
#
loop_
_entity.id
_entity.type
_entity.pdbx_description
1 polymer ?
#
loop_
_entity_poly.entity_id
_entity_poly.type
_entity_poly.pdbx_seq_one_letter_code
_entity_poly.pdbx_strand_id
1 'polypeptide(L)'
;MSESMREIFGDNIFTYTRAMAISDGVLVDVSTLAKEAGFKVPVAVTEALYHGWIEPDEYGKRMGQSSSGRLWDILMHLHYASKGAKSNSLFVNVV
;
A
#
# COMPACT_ATOMS: atom_id res chain seq x y z
N MET A 1 15.16 16.36 -9.80
CA MET A 1 15.69 16.50 -11.16
C MET A 1 17.04 17.17 -11.05
N SER A 2 18.12 16.61 -11.62
CA SER A 2 19.41 17.31 -11.68
C SER A 2 19.33 18.52 -12.62
N GLU A 3 20.20 19.50 -12.43
CA GLU A 3 20.34 20.68 -13.30
C GLU A 3 20.40 20.29 -14.79
N SER A 4 21.20 19.28 -15.11
CA SER A 4 21.42 18.78 -16.47
C SER A 4 20.16 18.23 -17.15
N MET A 5 19.24 17.63 -16.39
CA MET A 5 17.98 17.13 -16.95
C MET A 5 16.99 18.26 -17.24
N ARG A 6 17.06 19.37 -16.49
CA ARG A 6 16.20 20.55 -16.73
C ARG A 6 16.59 21.30 -17.99
N GLU A 7 17.89 21.42 -18.28
CA GLU A 7 18.36 22.05 -19.52
C GLU A 7 17.90 21.28 -20.78
N ILE A 8 17.86 19.94 -20.71
CA ILE A 8 17.51 19.09 -21.85
C ILE A 8 15.98 18.95 -22.00
N PHE A 9 15.25 18.77 -20.89
CA PHE A 9 13.83 18.40 -20.92
C PHE A 9 12.88 19.50 -20.40
N GLY A 10 13.41 20.62 -19.90
CA GLY A 10 12.65 21.68 -19.25
C GLY A 10 12.26 21.36 -17.80
N ASP A 11 11.48 22.27 -17.20
CA ASP A 11 10.97 22.10 -15.85
C ASP A 11 9.84 21.06 -15.76
N ASN A 12 9.70 20.45 -14.58
CA ASN A 12 8.57 19.55 -14.32
C ASN A 12 7.24 20.28 -14.48
N ILE A 13 6.35 19.73 -15.32
CA ILE A 13 4.99 20.26 -15.52
C ILE A 13 4.14 20.01 -14.28
N PHE A 14 4.29 18.85 -13.64
CA PHE A 14 3.55 18.48 -12.44
C PHE A 14 4.33 17.45 -11.62
N THR A 15 4.17 17.47 -10.29
CA THR A 15 4.73 16.46 -9.38
C THR A 15 3.63 15.97 -8.45
N TYR A 16 3.44 14.65 -8.40
CA TYR A 16 2.47 14.02 -7.52
C TYR A 16 3.19 13.25 -6.43
N THR A 17 3.02 13.69 -5.19
CA THR A 17 3.75 13.12 -4.05
C THR A 17 2.93 12.04 -3.35
N ARG A 18 3.59 11.18 -2.55
CA ARG A 18 2.89 10.23 -1.67
C ARG A 18 1.90 10.93 -0.73
N ALA A 19 2.26 12.09 -0.20
CA ALA A 19 1.39 12.85 0.69
C ALA A 19 0.12 13.34 -0.03
N MET A 20 0.25 13.79 -1.29
CA MET A 20 -0.91 14.12 -2.13
C MET A 20 -1.76 12.89 -2.41
N ALA A 21 -1.14 11.76 -2.78
CA ALA A 21 -1.87 10.51 -3.03
C ALA A 21 -2.67 10.01 -1.83
N ILE A 22 -2.17 10.24 -0.61
CA ILE A 22 -2.89 9.93 0.63
C ILE A 22 -4.01 10.93 0.89
N SER A 23 -3.74 12.23 0.70
CA SER A 23 -4.75 13.29 0.83
C SER A 23 -5.91 13.10 -0.14
N ASP A 24 -5.63 12.61 -1.35
CA ASP A 24 -6.60 12.40 -2.42
C ASP A 24 -7.30 11.03 -2.30
N GLY A 25 -6.91 10.19 -1.33
CA GLY A 25 -7.53 8.88 -1.08
C GLY A 25 -7.04 7.74 -1.97
N VAL A 26 -6.32 8.03 -3.06
CA VAL A 26 -5.76 7.02 -3.99
C VAL A 26 -4.88 5.99 -3.25
N LEU A 27 -4.14 6.45 -2.24
CA LEU A 27 -3.40 5.61 -1.31
C LEU A 27 -3.98 5.71 0.10
N VAL A 28 -4.29 4.56 0.70
CA VAL A 28 -4.69 4.46 2.10
C VAL A 28 -3.46 4.14 2.94
N ASP A 29 -3.13 5.02 3.90
CA ASP A 29 -2.00 4.80 4.80
C ASP A 29 -2.33 3.70 5.82
N VAL A 30 -1.51 2.65 5.85
CA VAL A 30 -1.65 1.51 6.77
C VAL A 30 -0.41 1.35 7.65
N SER A 31 0.44 2.39 7.71
CA SER A 31 1.74 2.34 8.35
C SER A 31 1.69 1.95 9.83
N THR A 32 0.64 2.30 10.56
CA THR A 32 0.49 1.94 11.98
C THR A 32 0.44 0.41 12.15
N LEU A 33 -0.48 -0.27 11.47
CA LEU A 33 -0.62 -1.73 11.57
C LEU A 33 0.54 -2.45 10.86
N ALA A 34 1.07 -1.89 9.78
CA ALA A 34 2.26 -2.43 9.13
C ALA A 34 3.48 -2.42 10.05
N LYS A 35 3.64 -1.39 10.89
CA LYS A 35 4.71 -1.33 11.89
C LYS A 35 4.57 -2.44 12.91
N GLU A 36 3.35 -2.72 13.36
CA GLU A 36 3.04 -3.85 14.26
C GLU A 36 3.35 -5.21 13.61
N ALA A 37 3.07 -5.34 12.31
CA ALA A 37 3.42 -6.51 11.49
C ALA A 37 4.93 -6.60 11.15
N GLY A 38 5.77 -5.68 11.64
CA GLY A 38 7.23 -5.73 11.52
C GLY A 38 7.82 -5.01 10.30
N PHE A 39 7.05 -4.22 9.56
CA PHE A 39 7.58 -3.36 8.51
C PHE A 39 8.34 -2.17 9.11
N LYS A 40 9.51 -1.87 8.54
CA LYS A 40 10.38 -0.75 8.95
C LYS A 40 10.23 0.50 8.09
N VAL A 41 9.39 0.43 7.07
CA VAL A 41 9.13 1.51 6.12
C VAL A 41 7.65 1.87 6.17
N PRO A 42 7.27 3.12 5.86
CA PRO A 42 5.86 3.47 5.69
C PRO A 42 5.21 2.61 4.61
N VAL A 43 4.04 2.06 4.89
CA VAL A 43 3.29 1.20 3.98
C VAL A 43 1.94 1.84 3.69
N ALA A 44 1.56 1.86 2.42
CA ALA A 44 0.23 2.26 1.98
C ALA A 44 -0.30 1.21 1.00
N VAL A 45 -1.62 1.07 0.93
CA VAL A 45 -2.32 0.23 -0.04
C VAL A 45 -3.15 1.12 -0.98
N THR A 46 -3.51 0.61 -2.15
CA THR A 46 -4.41 1.34 -3.06
C THR A 46 -5.83 1.37 -2.50
N GLU A 47 -6.60 2.39 -2.86
CA GLU A 47 -8.02 2.48 -2.50
C GLU A 47 -8.80 1.23 -2.95
N ALA A 48 -8.47 0.68 -4.12
CA ALA A 48 -9.15 -0.48 -4.68
C ALA A 48 -8.93 -1.75 -3.84
N LEU A 49 -7.72 -1.96 -3.33
CA LEU A 49 -7.45 -3.07 -2.42
C LEU A 49 -8.13 -2.83 -1.06
N TYR A 50 -8.10 -1.59 -0.57
CA TYR A 50 -8.67 -1.26 0.72
C TYR A 50 -10.19 -1.44 0.74
N HIS A 51 -10.92 -0.71 -0.11
CA HIS A 51 -12.38 -0.72 -0.13
C HIS A 51 -12.96 -1.97 -0.80
N GLY A 52 -12.23 -2.60 -1.72
CA GLY A 52 -12.71 -3.78 -2.45
C GLY A 52 -12.52 -5.10 -1.69
N TRP A 53 -11.53 -5.18 -0.79
CA TRP A 53 -11.12 -6.46 -0.20
C TRP A 53 -10.83 -6.39 1.29
N ILE A 54 -10.08 -5.37 1.73
CA ILE A 54 -9.71 -5.23 3.14
C ILE A 54 -10.94 -4.87 3.98
N GLU A 55 -11.74 -3.92 3.53
CA GLU A 55 -13.00 -3.62 4.18
C GLU A 55 -14.02 -4.74 3.91
N PRO A 56 -14.49 -5.44 4.94
CA PRO A 56 -15.49 -6.46 4.76
C PRO A 56 -16.82 -5.83 4.36
N ASP A 57 -17.53 -6.51 3.47
CA ASP A 57 -18.93 -6.23 3.20
C ASP A 57 -19.81 -6.61 4.42
N GLU A 58 -21.09 -6.29 4.35
CA GLU A 58 -22.03 -6.54 5.45
C GLU A 58 -22.14 -8.03 5.81
N TYR A 59 -21.99 -8.92 4.82
CA TYR A 59 -21.93 -10.35 5.09
C TYR A 59 -20.66 -10.71 5.88
N GLY A 60 -19.49 -10.25 5.44
CA GLY A 60 -18.23 -10.45 6.15
C GLY A 60 -18.27 -9.95 7.59
N LYS A 61 -18.82 -8.74 7.82
CA LYS A 61 -19.00 -8.18 9.16
C LYS A 61 -19.88 -9.07 10.05
N ARG A 62 -21.01 -9.57 9.52
CA ARG A 62 -21.88 -10.50 10.26
C ARG A 62 -21.19 -11.82 10.60
N MET A 63 -20.24 -12.25 9.76
CA MET A 63 -19.39 -13.42 10.00
C MET A 63 -18.20 -13.13 10.92
N GLY A 64 -18.11 -11.93 11.50
CA GLY A 64 -17.06 -11.54 12.45
C GLY A 64 -15.77 -11.04 11.80
N GLN A 65 -15.75 -10.81 10.48
CA GLN A 65 -14.58 -10.25 9.81
C GLN A 65 -14.43 -8.75 10.11
N SER A 66 -13.17 -8.30 10.20
CA SER A 66 -12.82 -6.90 10.44
C SER A 66 -11.76 -6.43 9.44
N SER A 67 -11.75 -5.13 9.14
CA SER A 67 -10.75 -4.52 8.25
C SER A 67 -9.34 -4.67 8.81
N SER A 68 -9.17 -4.54 10.13
CA SER A 68 -7.87 -4.75 10.79
C SER A 68 -7.39 -6.20 10.69
N GLY A 69 -8.28 -7.18 10.86
CA GLY A 69 -7.95 -8.60 10.68
C GLY A 69 -7.52 -8.93 9.26
N ARG A 70 -8.32 -8.52 8.25
CA ARG A 70 -7.98 -8.76 6.84
C ARG A 70 -6.69 -8.04 6.42
N LEU A 71 -6.49 -6.82 6.90
CA LEU A 71 -5.25 -6.09 6.66
C LEU A 71 -4.06 -6.79 7.30
N TRP A 72 -4.21 -7.32 8.52
CA TRP A 72 -3.17 -8.11 9.17
C TRP A 72 -2.78 -9.33 8.33
N ASP A 73 -3.76 -10.09 7.83
CA ASP A 73 -3.51 -11.25 6.98
C ASP A 73 -2.71 -10.88 5.72
N ILE A 74 -3.08 -9.78 5.04
CA ILE A 74 -2.36 -9.27 3.86
C ILE A 74 -0.94 -8.83 4.21
N LEU A 75 -0.76 -8.11 5.31
CA LEU A 75 0.55 -7.63 5.76
C LEU A 75 1.47 -8.80 6.10
N MET A 76 0.96 -9.82 6.77
CA MET A 76 1.74 -11.02 7.10
C MET A 76 2.13 -11.79 5.84
N HIS A 77 1.19 -12.00 4.90
CA HIS A 77 1.50 -12.62 3.61
C HIS A 77 2.57 -11.84 2.84
N LEU A 78 2.45 -10.51 2.76
CA LEU A 78 3.45 -9.66 2.13
C LEU A 78 4.80 -9.76 2.85
N HIS A 79 4.81 -9.76 4.18
CA HIS A 79 6.03 -9.81 4.98
C HIS A 79 6.82 -11.09 4.71
N TYR A 80 6.16 -12.25 4.73
CA TYR A 80 6.82 -13.52 4.46
C TYR A 80 7.25 -13.65 3.00
N ALA A 81 6.40 -13.24 2.06
CA ALA A 81 6.71 -13.37 0.65
C ALA A 81 7.86 -12.43 0.22
N SER A 82 7.97 -11.26 0.85
CA SER A 82 9.08 -10.32 0.64
C SER A 82 10.45 -10.87 1.06
N LYS A 83 10.52 -11.77 2.06
CA LYS A 83 11.81 -12.36 2.51
C LYS A 83 12.50 -13.20 1.44
N GLY A 84 11.73 -13.84 0.57
CA GLY A 84 12.25 -14.66 -0.55
C GLY A 84 12.36 -13.90 -1.86
N ALA A 85 11.96 -12.63 -1.91
CA ALA A 85 11.92 -11.85 -3.13
C ALA A 85 13.33 -11.46 -3.58
N LYS A 86 13.62 -11.62 -4.88
CA LYS A 86 14.84 -11.12 -5.53
C LYS A 86 14.61 -9.83 -6.32
N SER A 87 13.37 -9.37 -6.35
CA SER A 87 12.90 -8.21 -7.11
C SER A 87 12.22 -7.22 -6.17
N ASN A 88 12.17 -5.96 -6.61
CA ASN A 88 11.45 -4.89 -5.92
C ASN A 88 9.92 -4.98 -6.11
N SER A 89 9.45 -5.92 -6.93
CA SER A 89 8.04 -6.22 -7.16
C SER A 89 7.77 -7.70 -6.92
N LEU A 90 6.66 -8.01 -6.27
CA LEU A 90 6.22 -9.36 -5.95
C LEU A 90 4.71 -9.47 -6.19
N PHE A 91 4.28 -10.60 -6.74
CA PHE A 91 2.86 -10.95 -6.87
C PHE A 91 2.53 -12.02 -5.82
N VAL A 92 1.50 -11.76 -5.02
CA VAL A 92 1.03 -12.68 -3.98
C VAL A 92 -0.41 -13.04 -4.29
N ASN A 93 -0.73 -14.33 -4.28
CA ASN A 93 -2.12 -14.78 -4.30
C ASN A 93 -2.64 -14.78 -2.87
N VAL A 94 -3.68 -14.02 -2.62
CA VAL A 94 -4.44 -14.06 -1.37
C VAL A 94 -5.70 -14.86 -1.68
N VAL A 95 -5.87 -16.01 -1.02
CA VAL A 95 -6.96 -16.97 -1.24
C VAL A 95 -8.09 -16.71 -0.24
#